data_AF-A0A380P8U5-F1
#
_entry.id   AF-A0A380P8U5-F1
#
_cell.length_a   1.000
_cell.length_b   1.000
_cell.length_c   1.000
_cell.angle_alpha   90.00
_cell.angle_beta   90.00
_cell.angle_gamma   90.00
#
_symmetry.space_group_name_H-M   'P 1'
#
loop_
_entity.id
_entity.type
_entity.pdbx_description
1 polymer ?
#
loop_
_entity_poly.entity_id
_entity_poly.type
_entity_poly.pdbx_seq_one_letter_code
_entity_poly.pdbx_strand_id
1 'polypeptide(L)' 'MAIYDPSKRPEAAYDSHTHLNETEFSEDVPAYWARAREYRIMEMNVVGYNHVGNAQAIEIAHELEGSTQLLDSNLKMLMK' A
#
# COMPACT_ATOMS: atom_id res chain seq x y z
N MET A 1 -16.72 -4.39 -2.63
CA MET A 1 -16.62 -4.33 -1.16
C MET A 1 -16.73 -5.75 -0.64
N ALA A 2 -15.68 -6.31 -0.04
CA ALA A 2 -15.77 -7.61 0.63
C ALA A 2 -16.59 -7.43 1.92
N ILE A 3 -17.63 -8.25 2.12
CA ILE A 3 -18.37 -8.28 3.39
C ILE A 3 -17.57 -9.19 4.33
N TYR A 4 -17.07 -8.62 5.44
CA TYR A 4 -16.33 -9.39 6.44
C TYR A 4 -17.27 -10.31 7.22
N ASP A 5 -17.08 -11.61 7.07
CA ASP A 5 -17.73 -12.64 7.88
C ASP A 5 -16.69 -13.22 8.84
N PRO A 6 -16.77 -12.91 10.15
CA PRO A 6 -15.77 -13.36 11.12
C PRO A 6 -15.75 -14.89 11.32
N SER A 7 -16.77 -15.61 10.84
CA SER A 7 -16.80 -17.08 10.84
C SER A 7 -16.07 -17.70 9.65
N LYS A 8 -15.66 -16.89 8.67
CA LYS A 8 -14.97 -17.32 7.45
C LYS A 8 -13.60 -16.66 7.38
N ARG A 9 -12.60 -17.46 7.01
CA ARG A 9 -11.29 -16.90 6.67
C ARG A 9 -11.39 -16.17 5.33
N PRO A 10 -11.02 -14.88 5.23
CA PRO A 10 -11.00 -14.18 3.96
C PRO A 10 -10.08 -14.87 2.95
N GLU A 11 -10.47 -14.84 1.68
CA GLU A 11 -9.59 -15.25 0.59
C GLU A 11 -8.36 -14.32 0.52
N ALA A 12 -7.29 -14.80 -0.09
CA ALA A 12 -6.15 -13.92 -0.39
C ALA A 12 -6.63 -12.82 -1.33
N ALA A 13 -6.34 -11.57 -0.98
CA ALA A 13 -6.73 -10.41 -1.74
C ALA A 13 -5.52 -9.52 -2.06
N TYR A 14 -5.69 -8.74 -3.12
CA TYR A 14 -4.74 -7.73 -3.57
C TYR A 14 -5.38 -6.35 -3.39
N ASP A 15 -4.71 -5.47 -2.67
CA ASP A 15 -5.12 -4.08 -2.56
C ASP A 15 -4.53 -3.28 -3.72
N SER A 16 -5.35 -2.98 -4.72
CA SER A 16 -4.90 -2.28 -5.92
C SER A 16 -4.53 -0.81 -5.68
N HIS A 17 -4.90 -0.21 -4.54
CA HIS A 17 -4.70 1.22 -4.30
C HIS A 17 -4.74 1.55 -2.80
N THR A 18 -3.57 1.76 -2.20
CA THR A 18 -3.44 2.29 -0.84
C THR A 18 -2.52 3.51 -0.78
N HIS A 19 -2.75 4.37 0.20
CA HIS A 19 -1.90 5.52 0.54
C HIS A 19 -1.18 5.27 1.86
N LEU A 20 -0.47 4.13 1.96
CA LEU A 20 0.29 3.77 3.18
C LEU A 20 1.45 4.74 3.46
N ASN A 21 1.81 5.56 2.48
CA ASN A 21 2.81 6.62 2.56
C ASN A 21 2.27 7.95 3.14
N GLU A 22 1.06 7.97 3.69
CA GLU A 22 0.48 9.16 4.34
C GLU A 22 1.06 9.38 5.75
N THR A 23 0.96 10.63 6.20
CA THR A 23 1.56 11.06 7.49
C THR A 23 0.93 10.34 8.67
N GLU A 24 -0.34 9.98 8.58
CA GLU A 24 -1.09 9.26 9.60
C GLU A 24 -0.53 7.86 9.89
N PHE A 25 0.20 7.27 8.94
CA PHE A 25 0.79 5.93 9.07
C PHE A 25 2.31 5.97 9.34
N SER A 26 2.94 7.14 9.31
CA SER A 26 4.42 7.26 9.30
C SER A 26 5.11 6.78 10.57
N GLU A 27 4.37 6.64 11.68
CA GLU A 27 4.92 6.16 12.94
C GLU A 27 5.34 4.68 12.86
N ASP A 28 4.55 3.83 12.19
CA ASP A 28 4.79 2.38 12.12
C ASP A 28 4.14 1.73 10.88
N VAL A 29 4.61 2.12 9.70
CA VAL A 29 4.20 1.53 8.41
C VAL A 29 4.25 -0.01 8.44
N PRO A 30 5.30 -0.67 8.97
CA PRO A 30 5.34 -2.13 9.05
C PRO A 30 4.20 -2.76 9.88
N ALA A 31 3.79 -2.15 10.99
CA ALA A 31 2.68 -2.65 11.79
C ALA A 31 1.34 -2.59 11.05
N TYR A 32 1.09 -1.51 10.30
CA TYR A 32 -0.10 -1.40 9.45
C TYR A 32 -0.12 -2.45 8.33
N TRP A 33 1.04 -2.71 7.71
CA TRP A 33 1.17 -3.80 6.74
C TRP A 33 0.93 -5.17 7.36
N ALA A 34 1.52 -5.44 8.53
CA ALA A 34 1.29 -6.69 9.27
C ALA A 34 -0.20 -6.89 9.59
N ARG A 35 -0.90 -5.81 10.00
CA ARG A 35 -2.35 -5.87 10.22
C ARG A 35 -3.14 -6.16 8.96
N ALA A 36 -2.81 -5.56 7.82
CA ALA A 36 -3.47 -5.86 6.55
C ALA A 36 -3.32 -7.35 6.17
N ARG A 37 -2.16 -7.96 6.46
CA ARG A 37 -1.91 -9.39 6.21
C ARG A 37 -2.75 -10.30 7.09
N GLU A 38 -3.10 -9.89 8.31
CA GLU A 38 -4.04 -10.65 9.14
C GLU A 38 -5.43 -10.77 8.48
N TYR A 39 -5.83 -9.76 7.70
CA TYR A 39 -7.04 -9.76 6.88
C TYR A 39 -6.83 -10.33 5.47
N ARG A 40 -5.69 -10.98 5.21
CA ARG A 40 -5.37 -11.67 3.96
C ARG A 40 -5.17 -10.74 2.76
N ILE A 41 -4.84 -9.46 3.00
CA ILE A 41 -4.21 -8.63 1.97
C ILE A 41 -2.77 -9.15 1.80
N MET A 42 -2.52 -9.86 0.71
CA MET A 42 -1.23 -10.51 0.47
C MET A 42 -0.28 -9.63 -0.32
N GLU A 43 -0.84 -8.76 -1.15
CA GLU A 43 -0.12 -7.82 -1.99
C GLU A 43 -0.86 -6.47 -2.00
N MET A 44 -0.12 -5.36 -2.19
CA MET A 44 -0.72 -4.04 -2.28
C MET A 44 0.07 -3.07 -3.17
N ASN A 45 -0.63 -2.10 -3.75
CA ASN A 45 -0.01 -0.95 -4.39
C ASN A 45 -0.01 0.28 -3.50
N VAL A 46 1.18 0.78 -3.16
CA VAL A 46 1.33 2.06 -2.48
C VAL A 46 1.39 3.17 -3.53
N VAL A 47 0.39 4.06 -3.51
CA VAL A 47 0.19 5.10 -4.51
C VAL A 47 0.70 6.44 -3.99
N GLY A 48 1.72 6.99 -4.63
CA GLY A 48 2.13 8.38 -4.39
C GLY A 48 1.46 9.35 -5.36
N TYR A 49 1.09 10.54 -4.85
CA TYR A 49 0.42 11.60 -5.64
C TYR A 49 1.24 12.90 -5.72
N ASN A 50 2.40 12.96 -5.07
CA ASN A 50 3.33 14.08 -5.14
C ASN A 50 4.77 13.56 -5.08
N HIS A 51 5.75 14.45 -5.25
CA HIS A 51 7.16 14.04 -5.29
C HIS A 51 7.62 13.32 -4.00
N VAL A 52 7.21 13.83 -2.83
CA VAL A 52 7.57 13.23 -1.53
C VAL A 52 6.88 11.89 -1.34
N GLY A 53 5.57 11.82 -1.58
CA GLY A 53 4.78 10.60 -1.47
C GLY A 53 5.25 9.51 -2.44
N ASN A 54 5.71 9.88 -3.63
CA ASN A 54 6.31 8.93 -4.58
C ASN A 54 7.63 8.34 -4.06
N ALA A 55 8.51 9.18 -3.50
CA ALA A 55 9.75 8.69 -2.91
C ALA A 55 9.47 7.73 -1.75
N GLN A 56 8.52 8.08 -0.88
CA GLN A 56 8.09 7.22 0.22
C GLN A 56 7.47 5.91 -0.28
N ALA A 57 6.64 5.95 -1.33
CA ALA A 57 6.06 4.74 -1.92
C ALA A 57 7.14 3.79 -2.47
N ILE A 58 8.21 4.34 -3.07
CA ILE A 58 9.38 3.55 -3.53
C ILE A 58 10.11 2.92 -2.34
N GLU A 59 10.36 3.69 -1.29
CA GLU A 59 11.02 3.20 -0.07
C GLU A 59 10.23 2.04 0.55
N ILE A 60 8.91 2.22 0.73
CA ILE A 60 8.03 1.18 1.26
C ILE A 60 8.05 -0.08 0.38
N ALA A 61 8.04 0.08 -0.94
CA ALA A 61 8.10 -1.05 -1.89
C ALA A 61 9.41 -1.86 -1.80
N HIS A 62 10.52 -1.23 -1.40
CA HIS A 62 11.77 -1.94 -1.16
C HIS A 62 11.80 -2.65 0.20
N GLU A 63 11.12 -2.11 1.21
CA GLU A 63 11.15 -2.63 2.58
C GLU A 63 10.13 -3.75 2.83
N LEU A 64 8.95 -3.66 2.22
CA LEU A 64 7.83 -4.56 2.51
C LEU A 64 7.60 -5.55 1.38
N GLU A 65 7.91 -6.82 1.64
CA GLU A 65 7.60 -7.93 0.73
C GLU A 65 6.09 -7.97 0.43
N GLY A 66 5.73 -8.02 -0.85
CA GLY A 66 4.33 -8.01 -1.33
C GLY A 66 3.78 -6.60 -1.61
N SER A 67 4.51 -5.54 -1.30
CA SER A 67 4.12 -4.19 -1.70
C SER A 67 4.78 -3.77 -3.01
N THR A 68 4.05 -3.03 -3.85
CA THR A 68 4.54 -2.46 -5.11
C THR A 68 4.25 -0.96 -5.11
N GLN A 69 5.12 -0.16 -5.71
CA GLN A 69 4.88 1.27 -5.87
C GLN A 69 4.10 1.58 -7.15
N LEU A 70 3.10 2.45 -7.05
CA LEU A 70 2.43 3.06 -8.20
C LEU A 70 2.55 4.57 -8.12
N LEU A 71 3.10 5.17 -9.17
CA LEU A 71 3.14 6.62 -9.33
C LEU A 71 1.85 7.07 -10.00
N ASP A 72 1.15 8.06 -9.45
CA ASP A 72 0.03 8.68 -10.16
C ASP A 72 0.50 9.17 -11.54
N SER A 73 -0.28 8.80 -12.55
CA SER A 73 -0.16 9.19 -13.96
C SER A 73 0.15 10.67 -14.19
N ASN A 74 -0.29 11.56 -13.30
CA ASN A 74 -0.02 13.00 -13.39
C ASN A 74 1.45 13.39 -13.16
N LEU A 75 2.26 12.55 -12.52
CA LEU A 75 3.69 12.81 -12.30
C LEU A 75 4.63 12.10 -13.29
N LYS A 76 4.15 11.11 -14.06
CA LYS A 76 4.95 10.48 -15.14
C LYS A 76 5.41 11.49 -16.20
N MET A 77 4.79 12.67 -16.24
CA MET A 77 5.15 13.79 -17.13
C MET A 77 6.33 14.64 -16.62
N LEU A 78 6.71 14.55 -15.34
CA LEU A 78 7.72 15.40 -14.70
C LEU A 78 9.10 14.73 -14.54
N MET A 79 9.26 13.47 -14.95
CA MET A 79 10.54 12.75 -14.95
C MET A 79 11.13 12.56 -16.37
N LYS A 80 10.83 13.48 -17.30
CA LYS A 80 11.48 13.57 -18.62
C LYS A 80 12.33 14.83 -18.72
#